data_AF-A0A7V8WT37-F1
#
_entry.id   AF-A0A7V8WT37-F1
#
_cell.length_a   1.000
_cell.length_b   1.000
_cell.length_c   1.000
_cell.angle_alpha   90.00
_cell.angle_beta   90.00
_cell.angle_gamma   90.00
#
_symmetry.space_group_name_H-M   'P 1'
#
loop_
_entity.id
_entity.type
_entity.pdbx_description
1 polymer ?
#
loop_
_entity_poly.entity_id
_entity_poly.type
_entity_poly.pdbx_seq_one_letter_code
_entity_poly.pdbx_strand_id
1 'polypeptide(L)'
;MLERAPRGGNMQAFRSHLATELMLNAFALIAVIILFRLVLVLLNVSNRVWIGSVVYALTDPVVDALSLIPGAERTLLGGLTLADLTLASVLILFPLGIVATAGLTRR
;
A
#
# COMPACT_ATOMS: atom_id res chain seq x y z
N MET A 1 -18.69 6.39 -51.31
CA MET A 1 -17.61 6.63 -50.33
C MET A 1 -18.14 6.19 -48.97
N LEU A 2 -17.67 5.04 -48.49
CA LEU A 2 -18.19 4.38 -47.28
C LEU A 2 -17.68 5.07 -46.01
N GLU A 3 -18.60 5.27 -45.06
CA GLU A 3 -18.37 5.71 -43.69
C GLU A 3 -17.32 4.84 -42.99
N ARG A 4 -16.36 5.47 -42.30
CA ARG A 4 -15.53 4.82 -41.29
C ARG A 4 -15.87 5.40 -39.92
N ALA A 5 -16.64 4.64 -39.14
CA ALA A 5 -16.66 4.81 -37.69
C ALA A 5 -15.41 4.14 -37.09
N PRO A 6 -14.86 4.74 -36.01
CA PRO A 6 -14.56 3.92 -34.84
C PRO A 6 -15.15 4.57 -33.58
N ARG A 7 -16.31 4.05 -33.14
CA ARG A 7 -16.93 4.29 -31.82
C ARG A 7 -16.23 3.49 -30.70
N GLY A 8 -14.90 3.42 -30.71
CA GLY A 8 -14.12 2.55 -29.78
C GLY A 8 -13.35 3.29 -28.67
N GLY A 9 -12.98 4.56 -28.86
CA GLY A 9 -12.06 5.27 -27.95
C GLY A 9 -12.65 5.63 -26.59
N ASN A 10 -13.94 5.98 -26.51
CA ASN A 10 -14.55 6.47 -25.27
C ASN A 10 -14.73 5.37 -24.21
N MET A 11 -15.03 4.12 -24.61
CA MET A 11 -15.17 3.01 -23.68
C MET A 11 -13.83 2.56 -23.09
N GLN A 12 -12.72 2.75 -23.81
CA GLN A 12 -11.39 2.37 -23.36
C GLN A 12 -10.80 3.41 -22.37
N ALA A 13 -11.02 4.70 -22.64
CA ALA A 13 -10.67 5.77 -21.70
C ALA A 13 -11.48 5.69 -20.39
N PHE A 14 -12.78 5.41 -20.46
CA PHE A 14 -13.63 5.27 -19.27
C PHE A 14 -13.20 4.11 -18.36
N ARG A 15 -12.84 2.96 -18.94
CA ARG A 15 -12.30 1.81 -18.19
C ARG A 15 -10.94 2.12 -17.54
N SER A 16 -10.08 2.88 -18.21
CA SER A 16 -8.78 3.31 -17.67
C SER A 16 -8.93 4.24 -16.46
N HIS A 17 -9.86 5.20 -16.53
CA HIS A 17 -10.17 6.09 -15.41
C HIS A 17 -10.68 5.31 -14.18
N LEU A 18 -11.65 4.42 -14.38
CA LEU A 18 -12.17 3.58 -13.28
C LEU A 18 -11.11 2.67 -12.67
N ALA A 19 -10.27 2.04 -13.51
CA ALA A 19 -9.18 1.20 -13.03
C ALA A 19 -8.18 1.99 -12.18
N THR A 20 -7.87 3.22 -12.60
CA THR A 20 -6.96 4.12 -11.86
C THR A 20 -7.57 4.53 -10.53
N GLU A 21 -8.83 4.99 -10.52
CA GLU A 21 -9.53 5.39 -9.29
C GLU A 21 -9.63 4.23 -8.27
N LEU A 22 -9.96 3.03 -8.75
CA LEU A 22 -10.01 1.83 -7.90
C LEU A 22 -8.63 1.49 -7.32
N MET A 23 -7.58 1.58 -8.12
CA MET A 23 -6.21 1.32 -7.66
C MET A 23 -5.76 2.33 -6.61
N LEU A 24 -6.07 3.62 -6.80
CA LEU A 24 -5.78 4.66 -5.79
C LEU A 24 -6.55 4.45 -4.49
N ASN A 25 -7.84 4.11 -4.57
CA ASN A 25 -8.65 3.85 -3.37
C ASN A 25 -8.17 2.59 -2.63
N ALA A 26 -7.83 1.53 -3.36
CA ALA A 26 -7.25 0.33 -2.76
C ALA A 26 -5.92 0.64 -2.08
N PHE A 27 -5.04 1.40 -2.74
CA PHE A 27 -3.78 1.86 -2.15
C PHE A 27 -4.03 2.69 -0.89
N ALA A 28 -4.97 3.64 -0.91
CA ALA A 28 -5.31 4.45 0.25
C ALA A 28 -5.82 3.59 1.42
N LEU A 29 -6.67 2.59 1.15
CA LEU A 29 -7.18 1.67 2.16
C LEU A 29 -6.05 0.85 2.80
N ILE A 30 -5.14 0.31 1.98
CA ILE A 30 -3.96 -0.41 2.46
C ILE A 30 -3.05 0.51 3.29
N ALA A 31 -2.83 1.73 2.82
CA ALA A 31 -2.00 2.72 3.50
C ALA A 31 -2.56 3.07 4.88
N VAL A 32 -3.87 3.27 4.98
CA VAL A 32 -4.55 3.52 6.26
C VAL A 32 -4.34 2.35 7.21
N ILE A 33 -4.52 1.10 6.77
CA ILE A 33 -4.32 -0.08 7.62
C ILE A 33 -2.88 -0.16 8.14
N ILE A 34 -1.89 0.05 7.27
CA ILE A 34 -0.47 0.02 7.66
C ILE A 34 -0.16 1.15 8.65
N LEU A 35 -0.64 2.37 8.40
CA LEU A 35 -0.46 3.50 9.32
C LEU A 35 -1.10 3.24 10.68
N PHE A 36 -2.31 2.67 10.71
CA PHE A 36 -2.95 2.26 11.96
C PHE A 36 -2.10 1.25 12.72
N ARG A 37 -1.52 0.24 12.05
CA ARG A 37 -0.60 -0.71 12.70
C ARG A 37 0.56 0.03 13.36
N LEU A 38 1.22 0.93 12.65
CA LEU A 38 2.36 1.69 13.17
C LEU A 38 1.98 2.49 14.42
N VAL A 39 0.83 3.17 14.40
CA VAL A 39 0.34 3.93 15.55
C VAL A 39 0.02 3.00 16.72
N LEU A 40 -0.64 1.87 16.49
CA LEU A 40 -0.98 0.91 17.53
C LEU A 40 0.27 0.30 18.17
N VAL A 41 1.27 -0.08 17.38
CA VAL A 41 2.56 -0.58 17.88
C VAL A 41 3.27 0.50 18.69
N LEU A 42 3.33 1.73 18.17
CA LEU A 42 4.00 2.85 18.83
C LEU A 42 3.35 3.24 20.17
N LEU A 43 2.02 3.13 20.26
CA LEU A 43 1.26 3.34 21.49
C LEU A 43 1.21 2.09 22.39
N ASN A 44 1.87 1.00 21.99
CA ASN A 44 1.86 -0.29 22.68
C ASN A 44 0.43 -0.83 22.94
N VAL A 45 -0.47 -0.60 21.99
CA VAL A 45 -1.86 -1.08 22.06
C VAL A 45 -1.91 -2.55 21.69
N SER A 46 -2.35 -3.37 22.65
CA SER A 46 -2.47 -4.82 22.44
C SER A 46 -3.65 -5.20 21.53
N ASN A 47 -3.58 -6.42 21.00
CA ASN A 47 -4.66 -7.07 20.24
C ASN A 47 -5.96 -7.33 21.03
N ARG A 48 -6.00 -7.06 22.34
CA ARG A 48 -7.21 -7.19 23.17
C ARG A 48 -8.26 -6.13 22.85
N VAL A 49 -7.85 -5.01 22.25
CA VAL A 49 -8.77 -3.99 21.76
C VAL A 49 -9.25 -4.41 20.37
N TRP A 50 -10.56 -4.32 20.12
CA TRP A 50 -11.16 -4.75 18.84
C TRP A 50 -10.43 -4.17 17.62
N ILE A 51 -10.10 -2.88 17.64
CA ILE A 51 -9.38 -2.25 16.53
C ILE A 51 -7.97 -2.82 16.33
N GLY A 52 -7.28 -3.15 17.42
CA GLY A 52 -5.98 -3.82 17.38
C GLY A 52 -6.08 -5.20 16.76
N SER A 53 -7.06 -6.01 17.19
CA SER A 53 -7.26 -7.37 16.65
C SER A 53 -7.46 -7.38 15.14
N VAL A 54 -8.26 -6.45 14.59
CA VAL A 54 -8.53 -6.36 13.16
C VAL A 54 -7.29 -5.91 12.40
N VAL A 55 -6.63 -4.85 12.85
CA VAL A 55 -5.45 -4.30 12.17
C VAL A 55 -4.30 -5.32 12.19
N TYR A 56 -4.00 -5.92 13.34
CA TYR A 56 -2.96 -6.93 13.47
C TYR A 56 -3.30 -8.18 12.63
N ALA A 57 -4.53 -8.69 12.67
CA ALA A 57 -4.91 -9.84 11.84
C ALA A 57 -4.71 -9.62 10.32
N LEU A 58 -4.91 -8.38 9.84
CA LEU A 58 -4.71 -8.03 8.43
C LEU A 58 -3.24 -7.83 8.04
N THR A 59 -2.38 -7.49 9.00
CA THR A 59 -1.00 -7.06 8.71
C THR A 59 0.07 -8.03 9.22
N ASP A 60 -0.24 -8.83 10.24
CA ASP A 60 0.67 -9.84 10.82
C ASP A 60 1.16 -10.84 9.78
N PRO A 61 0.34 -11.40 8.87
CA PRO A 61 0.85 -12.34 7.87
C PRO A 61 1.97 -11.75 6.99
N VAL A 62 1.91 -10.44 6.72
CA VAL A 62 2.93 -9.73 5.93
C VAL A 62 4.16 -9.46 6.77
N VAL A 63 3.98 -9.03 8.02
CA VAL A 63 5.10 -8.79 8.93
C VAL A 63 5.82 -10.09 9.29
N ASP A 64 5.09 -11.18 9.54
CA ASP A 64 5.65 -12.50 9.80
C ASP A 64 6.49 -12.99 8.61
N ALA A 65 6.01 -12.76 7.38
CA ALA A 65 6.79 -13.07 6.18
C ALA A 65 8.07 -12.23 6.09
N LEU A 66 8.03 -10.94 6.48
CA LEU A 66 9.21 -10.07 6.54
C LEU A 66 10.16 -10.46 7.69
N SER A 67 9.62 -10.98 8.79
CA SER A 67 10.39 -11.44 9.96
C SER A 67 11.26 -12.66 9.68
N LEU A 68 11.01 -13.39 8.58
CA LEU A 68 11.91 -14.44 8.09
C LEU A 68 13.29 -13.90 7.70
N ILE A 69 13.40 -12.59 7.43
CA ILE A 69 14.68 -11.96 7.11
C ILE A 69 15.49 -11.78 8.41
N PRO A 70 16.74 -12.28 8.48
CA PRO A 70 17.57 -12.15 9.66
C PRO A 70 17.72 -10.69 10.09
N GLY A 71 17.38 -10.40 11.34
CA GLY A 71 17.45 -9.05 11.91
C GLY A 71 16.19 -8.19 11.73
N ALA A 72 15.14 -8.70 11.07
CA ALA A 72 13.87 -8.00 10.91
C ALA A 72 13.11 -7.78 12.23
N GLU A 73 13.29 -8.67 13.21
CA GLU A 73 12.68 -8.57 14.55
C GLU A 73 13.35 -7.52 15.45
N ARG A 74 14.45 -6.88 15.02
CA ARG A 74 15.09 -5.86 15.85
C ARG A 74 14.13 -4.70 16.07
N THR A 75 13.81 -4.43 17.34
CA THR A 75 13.11 -3.23 17.78
C THR A 75 14.00 -2.01 17.61
N LEU A 76 13.47 -1.00 16.92
CA LEU A 76 14.17 0.25 16.61
C LEU A 76 13.58 1.44 17.38
N LEU A 77 12.27 1.66 17.31
CA LEU A 77 11.61 2.85 17.85
C LEU A 77 10.28 2.48 18.55
N GLY A 78 10.24 2.63 19.88
CA GLY A 78 8.98 2.51 20.64
C GLY A 78 8.24 1.18 20.44
N GLY A 79 8.95 0.08 20.20
CA GLY A 79 8.35 -1.23 19.91
C GLY A 79 8.23 -1.57 18.42
N LEU A 80 8.42 -0.60 17.51
CA LEU A 80 8.47 -0.86 16.07
C LEU A 80 9.69 -1.70 15.71
N THR A 81 9.45 -2.77 14.98
CA THR A 81 10.49 -3.64 14.44
C THR A 81 10.99 -3.13 13.08
N LEU A 82 12.13 -3.65 12.62
CA LEU A 82 12.60 -3.39 11.26
C LEU A 82 11.57 -3.89 10.23
N ALA A 83 10.89 -5.01 10.49
CA ALA A 83 9.82 -5.51 9.64
C ALA A 83 8.66 -4.51 9.48
N ASP A 84 8.24 -3.85 10.57
CA ASP A 84 7.20 -2.81 10.52
C ASP A 84 7.64 -1.60 9.68
N LEU A 85 8.91 -1.18 9.79
CA LEU A 85 9.45 -0.10 8.97
C LEU A 85 9.58 -0.49 7.50
N THR A 86 9.96 -1.74 7.21
CA THR A 86 9.99 -2.26 5.84
C THR A 86 8.59 -2.28 5.24
N LEU A 87 7.58 -2.72 6.00
CA LEU A 87 6.18 -2.64 5.56
C LEU A 87 5.75 -1.19 5.28
N ALA A 88 6.09 -0.26 6.18
CA ALA A 88 5.81 1.17 6.01
C ALA A 88 6.53 1.78 4.79
N SER A 89 7.71 1.30 4.45
CA SER A 89 8.51 1.81 3.34
C SER A 89 7.78 1.70 1.99
N VAL A 90 6.93 0.68 1.82
CA VAL A 90 6.11 0.49 0.62
C VAL A 90 5.21 1.72 0.37
N LEU A 91 4.70 2.34 1.43
CA LEU A 91 3.84 3.54 1.31
C LEU A 91 4.55 4.73 0.70
N ILE A 92 5.88 4.81 0.86
CA ILE A 92 6.71 5.90 0.34
C ILE A 92 7.31 5.50 -1.01
N LEU A 93 7.82 4.27 -1.12
CA LEU A 93 8.49 3.77 -2.30
C LEU A 93 7.53 3.61 -3.49
N PHE A 94 6.28 3.22 -3.24
CA PHE A 94 5.31 3.01 -4.32
C PHE A 94 4.97 4.33 -5.06
N PRO A 95 4.56 5.42 -4.39
CA PRO A 95 4.36 6.71 -5.05
C PRO A 95 5.63 7.25 -5.70
N LEU A 96 6.78 7.13 -5.02
CA LEU A 96 8.06 7.56 -5.60
C LEU A 96 8.41 6.78 -6.87
N GLY A 97 8.16 5.48 -6.90
CA GLY A 97 8.37 4.64 -8.08
C GLY A 97 7.48 5.05 -9.25
N ILE A 98 6.21 5.38 -8.99
CA ILE A 98 5.31 5.93 -10.01
C ILE A 98 5.83 7.26 -10.54
N VAL A 99 6.22 8.19 -9.67
CA VAL A 99 6.75 9.51 -10.08
C VAL A 99 8.03 9.36 -10.89
N ALA A 100 8.96 8.51 -10.46
CA ALA A 100 10.23 8.29 -11.13
C ALA A 100 10.04 7.67 -12.52
N THR A 101 9.16 6.68 -12.66
CA THR A 101 8.89 6.01 -13.94
C THR A 101 8.04 6.86 -14.89
N ALA A 102 7.04 7.59 -14.38
CA ALA A 102 6.24 8.51 -15.18
C ALA A 102 7.08 9.68 -15.74
N GLY A 103 8.13 10.10 -15.02
CA GLY A 103 9.10 11.09 -15.49
C GLY A 103 10.00 10.59 -16.64
N LEU A 104 10.34 9.30 -16.65
CA LEU A 104 11.16 8.68 -17.69
C LEU A 104 10.43 8.56 -19.04
N THR A 105 9.11 8.35 -19.04
CA THR A 105 8.31 8.26 -20.28
C THR A 105 8.11 9.62 -20.99
N ARG A 106 8.41 10.75 -20.33
CA ARG A 106 8.25 12.10 -20.90
C ARG A 106 9.52 12.70 -21.52
N ARG A 107 10.63 11.96 -21.57
CA ARG A 107 11.87 12.36 -22.26
C ARG A 107 12.05 11.54 -23.53
#